data_AF-A0A1G3PKP5-F1
#
_entry.id   AF-A0A1G3PKP5-F1
#
_cell.length_a   1.000
_cell.length_b   1.000
_cell.length_c   1.000
_cell.angle_alpha   90.00
_cell.angle_beta   90.00
_cell.angle_gamma   90.00
#
_symmetry.space_group_name_H-M   'P 1'
#
loop_
_entity.id
_entity.type
_entity.pdbx_description
1 polymer ?
#
loop_
_entity_poly.entity_id
_entity_poly.type
_entity_poly.pdbx_seq_one_letter_code
_entity_poly.pdbx_strand_id
1 'polypeptide(L)' 'MRKISLLICVFTLFTISAGYPKTSLTNLTAEEFPWLAGHPVIRVAPNPGFPPIEWFGEDGDIDGLSIDFLLLLAEKLD' A
#
# COMPACT_ATOMS: atom_id res chain seq x y z
N MET A 1 26.86 -22.15 -16.37
CA MET A 1 26.01 -21.24 -17.18
C MET A 1 24.71 -20.81 -16.48
N ARG A 2 23.99 -21.68 -15.74
CA ARG A 2 22.78 -21.28 -14.96
C ARG A 2 23.03 -20.35 -13.76
N LYS A 3 24.25 -20.32 -13.19
CA LYS A 3 24.59 -19.47 -12.04
C LYS A 3 24.88 -18.00 -12.39
N ILE A 4 25.29 -17.73 -13.63
CA ILE A 4 25.59 -16.37 -14.12
C ILE A 4 24.29 -15.63 -14.50
N SER A 5 23.28 -16.37 -14.96
CA SER A 5 21.94 -15.83 -15.25
C SER A 5 21.18 -15.33 -14.01
N LEU A 6 21.45 -15.91 -12.83
CA LEU A 6 20.78 -15.53 -11.58
C LEU A 6 21.37 -14.23 -10.99
N LEU A 7 22.66 -13.96 -11.22
CA LEU A 7 23.33 -12.76 -10.72
C LEU A 7 22.91 -11.48 -11.47
N ILE A 8 22.60 -11.59 -12.76
CA ILE A 8 22.19 -10.44 -13.59
C ILE A 8 20.78 -9.98 -13.21
N CYS A 9 19.87 -10.88 -12.87
CA CYS A 9 18.52 -10.56 -12.40
C CYS A 9 18.51 -9.81 -11.05
N VAL A 10 19.45 -10.13 -10.16
CA VAL A 10 19.59 -9.48 -8.85
C VAL A 10 20.24 -8.09 -8.98
N PHE A 11 21.10 -7.87 -9.98
CA PHE A 11 21.79 -6.58 -10.17
C PHE A 11 20.95 -5.54 -10.92
N THR A 12 20.02 -5.94 -11.78
CA THR A 12 19.08 -5.01 -12.44
C THR A 12 17.96 -4.51 -11.52
N LEU A 13 17.74 -5.15 -10.37
CA LEU A 13 16.77 -4.69 -9.36
C LEU A 13 17.33 -3.60 -8.42
N PHE A 14 18.66 -3.38 -8.39
CA PHE A 14 19.28 -2.44 -7.43
C PHE A 14 19.47 -1.02 -7.99
N THR A 15 19.40 -0.81 -9.31
CA THR A 15 19.64 0.51 -9.91
C THR A 15 18.42 1.43 -9.91
N ILE A 16 17.23 0.92 -9.61
CA ILE A 16 15.98 1.70 -9.66
C ILE A 16 15.69 2.38 -8.30
N SER A 17 16.46 2.10 -7.23
CA SER A 17 16.13 2.60 -5.88
C SER A 17 16.47 4.07 -5.59
N ALA A 18 17.32 4.73 -6.39
CA ALA A 18 17.92 6.01 -6.00
C ALA A 18 17.13 7.28 -6.42
N GLY A 19 16.03 7.13 -7.18
CA GLY A 19 15.38 8.27 -7.86
C GLY A 19 13.87 8.42 -7.67
N TYR A 20 13.21 7.59 -6.85
CA TYR A 20 11.79 7.79 -6.60
C TYR A 20 11.62 8.99 -5.68
N PRO A 21 10.91 10.06 -6.11
CA PRO A 21 10.55 11.13 -5.21
C PRO A 21 9.77 10.47 -4.07
N LYS A 22 10.33 10.58 -2.86
CA LYS A 22 9.62 10.20 -1.65
C LYS A 22 8.50 11.23 -1.51
N THR A 23 7.36 10.94 -2.13
CA THR A 23 6.15 11.73 -1.93
C THR A 23 5.81 11.56 -0.46
N SER A 24 6.09 12.61 0.31
CA SER A 24 5.66 12.65 1.70
C SER A 24 4.15 12.68 1.68
N LEU A 25 3.50 11.79 2.45
CA LEU A 25 2.05 11.80 2.64
C LEU A 25 1.53 13.11 3.23
N THR A 26 2.43 13.99 3.66
CA THR A 26 2.14 15.37 4.08
C THR A 26 1.74 16.32 2.94
N ASN A 27 1.71 15.87 1.67
CA ASN A 27 1.30 16.70 0.53
C ASN A 27 -0.20 16.56 0.22
N LEU A 28 -1.06 16.59 1.25
CA LEU A 28 -2.50 16.72 1.06
C LEU A 28 -2.81 18.11 0.48
N THR A 29 -3.81 18.22 -0.40
CA THR A 29 -4.25 19.52 -0.90
C THR A 29 -4.96 20.32 0.19
N ALA A 30 -5.17 21.62 -0.08
CA ALA A 30 -5.92 22.50 0.81
C ALA A 30 -7.37 22.06 1.00
N GLU A 31 -7.94 21.28 0.06
CA GLU A 31 -9.28 20.72 0.15
C GLU A 31 -9.32 19.35 0.84
N GLU A 32 -8.28 18.53 0.69
CA GLU A 32 -8.23 17.17 1.24
C GLU A 32 -8.10 17.17 2.76
N PHE A 33 -7.29 18.08 3.34
CA PHE A 33 -7.09 18.13 4.78
C PHE A 33 -8.39 18.45 5.56
N PRO A 34 -9.19 19.47 5.19
CA PRO A 34 -10.50 19.69 5.80
C PRO A 34 -11.49 18.56 5.56
N TRP A 35 -11.42 17.91 4.40
CA TRP A 35 -12.27 16.75 4.13
C TRP A 35 -11.97 15.62 5.12
N LEU A 36 -10.70 15.25 5.32
CA LEU A 36 -10.31 14.23 6.28
C LEU A 36 -10.73 14.59 7.71
N ALA A 37 -10.55 15.85 8.13
CA ALA A 37 -10.99 16.32 9.45
C ALA A 37 -12.52 16.19 9.65
N GLY A 38 -13.31 16.32 8.59
CA GLY A 38 -14.75 16.09 8.59
C GLY A 38 -15.17 14.61 8.51
N HIS A 39 -14.23 13.71 8.21
CA HIS A 39 -14.47 12.28 8.00
C HIS A 39 -13.52 11.43 8.87
N PRO A 40 -13.62 11.50 10.20
CA PRO A 40 -12.75 10.74 11.12
C PRO A 40 -12.95 9.22 11.03
N VAL A 41 -14.01 8.76 10.36
CA VAL A 41 -14.25 7.35 10.07
C VAL A 41 -14.54 7.19 8.58
N ILE A 42 -13.58 6.62 7.84
CA ILE A 42 -13.73 6.28 6.43
C ILE A 42 -14.13 4.80 6.33
N ARG A 43 -15.27 4.53 5.70
CA ARG A 43 -15.76 3.17 5.46
C ARG A 43 -15.35 2.72 4.06
N VAL A 44 -14.65 1.60 3.96
CA VAL A 44 -14.20 1.01 2.70
C VAL A 44 -14.90 -0.33 2.51
N ALA A 45 -15.43 -0.57 1.32
CA ALA A 45 -16.05 -1.85 0.95
C ALA A 45 -15.01 -2.77 0.32
N PRO A 46 -14.87 -4.03 0.78
CA PRO A 46 -13.93 -4.97 0.18
C PRO A 46 -14.46 -5.57 -1.13
N ASN A 47 -13.56 -6.06 -1.97
CA ASN A 47 -13.81 -7.00 -3.06
C ASN A 47 -13.26 -8.41 -2.73
N PRO A 48 -13.91 -9.16 -1.82
CA PRO A 48 -13.35 -10.33 -1.12
C PRO A 48 -13.04 -11.56 -1.99
N GLY A 49 -13.25 -11.48 -3.31
CA GLY A 49 -12.93 -12.54 -4.26
C GLY A 49 -11.56 -12.41 -4.92
N PHE A 50 -10.68 -11.56 -4.37
CA PHE A 50 -9.43 -11.19 -5.04
C PHE A 50 -8.17 -11.35 -4.19
N PRO A 51 -7.85 -12.59 -3.76
CA PRO A 51 -6.55 -12.85 -3.15
C PRO A 51 -5.40 -12.64 -4.14
N PRO A 52 -4.23 -12.15 -3.69
CA PRO A 52 -3.87 -11.79 -2.30
C PRO A 52 -4.17 -10.32 -1.95
N ILE A 53 -5.03 -9.64 -2.71
CA ILE A 53 -5.33 -8.22 -2.49
C ILE A 53 -6.33 -8.05 -1.35
N GLU A 54 -7.43 -8.80 -1.38
CA GLU A 54 -8.47 -8.76 -0.35
C GLU A 54 -9.37 -10.01 -0.39
N TRP A 55 -9.65 -10.58 0.78
CA TRP A 55 -10.54 -11.72 0.99
C TRP A 55 -11.08 -11.72 2.42
N PHE A 56 -12.06 -12.60 2.72
CA PHE A 56 -12.47 -12.86 4.09
C PHE A 56 -11.67 -14.03 4.68
N GLY A 57 -11.02 -13.81 5.82
CA GLY A 57 -10.33 -14.83 6.60
C GLY A 57 -11.28 -15.85 7.20
N GLU A 58 -10.73 -16.88 7.85
CA GLU A 58 -11.52 -17.94 8.49
C GLU A 58 -12.32 -17.44 9.70
N ASP A 59 -11.88 -16.36 10.32
CA ASP A 59 -12.56 -15.63 11.40
C ASP A 59 -13.67 -14.70 10.91
N GLY A 60 -13.77 -14.49 9.59
CA GLY A 60 -14.73 -13.57 8.97
C GLY A 60 -14.25 -12.12 8.88
N ASP A 61 -13.02 -11.83 9.31
CA ASP A 61 -12.40 -10.52 9.11
C ASP A 61 -11.89 -10.37 7.68
N ILE A 62 -11.67 -9.13 7.24
CA ILE A 62 -11.13 -8.86 5.90
C ILE A 62 -9.60 -8.86 6.00
N ASP A 63 -8.98 -9.71 5.21
CA ASP A 63 -7.53 -9.83 5.08
C ASP A 63 -7.07 -9.41 3.69
N GLY A 64 -5.81 -8.99 3.60
CA GLY A 64 -5.09 -8.86 2.34
C GLY A 64 -4.27 -7.60 2.20
N LEU A 65 -3.51 -7.54 1.11
CA LEU A 65 -2.57 -6.44 0.87
C LEU A 65 -3.24 -5.06 0.89
N SER A 66 -4.47 -4.92 0.39
CA SER A 66 -5.16 -3.63 0.43
C SER A 66 -5.49 -3.20 1.86
N ILE A 67 -5.84 -4.14 2.74
CA ILE A 67 -6.15 -3.88 4.15
C ILE A 67 -4.90 -3.41 4.90
N ASP A 68 -3.76 -4.09 4.69
CA ASP A 68 -2.47 -3.68 5.27
C ASP A 68 -2.11 -2.23 4.86
N PHE A 69 -2.31 -1.90 3.60
CA PHE A 69 -2.03 -0.55 3.08
C PHE A 69 -3.00 0.50 3.64
N LEU A 70 -4.28 0.18 3.82
CA LEU A 70 -5.27 1.09 4.40
C LEU A 70 -4.97 1.37 5.88
N LEU A 71 -4.56 0.36 6.65
CA LEU A 71 -4.15 0.52 8.03
C LEU A 71 -2.89 1.39 8.15
N LEU A 72 -1.88 1.14 7.30
CA LEU A 72 -0.68 1.96 7.25
C LEU A 72 -0.97 3.41 6.82
N LEU A 73 -1.94 3.61 5.92
CA LEU A 73 -2.38 4.94 5.52
C LEU A 73 -3.06 5.66 6.69
N ALA A 74 -3.94 4.98 7.41
CA ALA A 74 -4.61 5.56 8.59
C ALA A 74 -3.60 6.01 9.65
N GLU A 75 -2.61 5.17 9.98
CA GLU A 75 -1.53 5.52 10.93
C GLU A 75 -0.76 6.79 10.52
N LYS A 76 -0.64 7.06 9.22
CA LYS A 76 0.09 8.21 8.70
C LYS A 76 -0.74 9.48 8.58
N LEU A 77 -2.06 9.37 8.70
CA LEU A 77 -3.00 10.49 8.62
C LEU A 77 -3.46 10.98 10.01
N ASP A 78 -3.25 10.17 11.06
CA ASP A 78 -3.36 10.57 12.47
C ASP A 78 -2.22 11.52 12.90
#